data_AF-A0AAJ3UDZ4-F1
#
_entry.id   AF-A0AAJ3UDZ4-F1
#
_cell.length_a   1.000
_cell.length_b   1.000
_cell.length_c   1.000
_cell.angle_alpha   90.00
_cell.angle_beta   90.00
_cell.angle_gamma   90.00
#
_symmetry.space_group_name_H-M   'P 1'
#
loop_
_entity.id
_entity.type
_entity.pdbx_description
1 polymer ?
#
loop_
_entity_poly.entity_id
_entity_poly.type
_entity_poly.pdbx_seq_one_letter_code
_entity_poly.pdbx_strand_id
1 'polypeptide(L)'
;MADTEFVLSQDRMRSFIEEELSECIITKDDNLPTSRRPDRDLLEQLNLQLQQLFIKHPSFATDDFSFKPHEYSDGSRIFIVDQFAGSGHLKMLTLPLSGSGNTVFRVMLSYQSFFVCGDAHISPSTALKKFYSSAVASAKKGTKRLELWPGRSMWFEQVLLKSRADVFKTVRASFRRS
;
A
#
# COMPACT_ATOMS: atom_id res chain seq x y z
N MET A 1 -6.79 -5.95 12.94
CA MET A 1 -6.29 -5.48 11.63
C MET A 1 -6.89 -4.10 11.40
N ALA A 2 -6.09 -3.14 10.92
CA ALA A 2 -6.62 -1.85 10.47
C ALA A 2 -6.43 -1.76 8.97
N ASP A 3 -7.45 -1.31 8.26
CA ASP A 3 -7.46 -1.12 6.81
C ASP A 3 -8.12 0.22 6.45
N THR A 4 -7.56 0.94 5.50
CA THR A 4 -8.20 2.13 4.93
C THR A 4 -7.91 2.22 3.45
N GLU A 5 -8.97 2.42 2.67
CA GLU A 5 -8.93 2.49 1.22
C GLU A 5 -9.13 3.92 0.70
N PHE A 6 -8.36 4.26 -0.33
CA PHE A 6 -8.30 5.57 -0.96
C PHE A 6 -8.33 5.44 -2.49
N VAL A 7 -8.77 6.51 -3.15
CA VAL A 7 -8.58 6.79 -4.57
C VAL A 7 -7.83 8.09 -4.69
N LEU A 8 -6.58 7.99 -5.12
CA LEU A 8 -5.65 9.11 -5.23
C LEU A 8 -5.27 9.36 -6.69
N SER A 9 -5.07 10.61 -7.05
CA SER A 9 -4.41 10.95 -8.32
C SER A 9 -2.95 10.51 -8.30
N GLN A 10 -2.33 10.43 -9.47
CA GLN A 10 -0.89 10.18 -9.58
C GLN A 10 -0.06 11.21 -8.81
N ASP A 11 -0.43 12.50 -8.90
CA ASP A 11 0.28 13.57 -8.17
C ASP A 11 0.14 13.39 -6.67
N ARG A 12 -1.06 13.08 -6.17
CA ARG A 12 -1.27 12.84 -4.74
C ARG A 12 -0.53 11.60 -4.25
N MET A 13 -0.47 10.54 -5.07
CA MET A 13 0.31 9.34 -4.76
C MET A 13 1.81 9.63 -4.67
N ARG A 14 2.33 10.45 -5.60
CA ARG A 14 3.73 10.91 -5.59
C ARG A 14 4.03 11.69 -4.31
N SER A 15 3.24 12.74 -4.01
CA SER A 15 3.44 13.53 -2.80
C SER A 15 3.34 12.68 -1.54
N PHE A 16 2.41 11.72 -1.49
CA PHE A 16 2.31 10.80 -0.35
C PHE A 16 3.59 9.98 -0.14
N ILE A 17 4.18 9.44 -1.21
CA ILE A 17 5.43 8.68 -1.12
C ILE A 17 6.59 9.58 -0.68
N GLU A 18 6.71 10.77 -1.27
CA GLU A 18 7.80 11.71 -0.98
C GLU A 18 7.71 12.28 0.45
N GLU A 19 6.50 12.62 0.91
CA GLU A 19 6.27 13.25 2.21
C GLU A 19 6.22 12.24 3.36
N GLU A 20 5.50 11.12 3.20
CA GLU A 20 5.23 10.19 4.30
C GLU A 20 6.17 8.98 4.32
N LEU A 21 6.72 8.58 3.16
CA LEU A 21 7.48 7.33 3.03
C LEU A 21 8.98 7.54 2.75
N SER A 22 9.46 8.77 2.60
CA SER A 22 10.86 9.07 2.22
C SER A 22 11.91 8.42 3.13
N GLU A 23 11.65 8.37 4.43
CA GLU A 23 12.53 7.72 5.43
C GLU A 23 12.20 6.25 5.67
N CYS A 24 11.27 5.67 4.91
CA CYS A 24 10.93 4.26 5.00
C CYS A 24 11.84 3.38 4.15
N ILE A 25 11.92 2.11 4.55
CA ILE A 25 12.42 1.02 3.71
C ILE A 25 11.22 0.24 3.20
N ILE A 26 11.17 0.04 1.89
CA ILE A 26 10.07 -0.61 1.18
C ILE A 26 10.59 -1.86 0.49
N THR A 27 9.79 -2.92 0.53
CA THR A 27 10.02 -4.15 -0.23
C THR A 27 8.71 -4.66 -0.84
N LYS A 28 8.82 -5.66 -1.71
CA LYS A 28 7.71 -6.39 -2.33
C LYS A 28 8.16 -7.81 -2.65
N ASP A 29 7.21 -8.63 -3.07
CA ASP A 29 7.52 -9.95 -3.63
C ASP A 29 8.16 -9.75 -5.02
N ASP A 30 9.31 -10.38 -5.26
CA ASP A 30 10.07 -10.21 -6.50
C ASP A 30 11.05 -11.38 -6.74
N ASN A 31 11.71 -11.40 -7.89
CA ASN A 31 12.75 -12.37 -8.24
C ASN A 31 13.99 -12.28 -7.34
N LEU A 32 14.18 -11.13 -6.67
CA LEU A 32 15.28 -10.89 -5.73
C LEU A 32 14.73 -10.30 -4.43
N PRO A 33 15.30 -10.67 -3.26
CA PRO A 33 14.90 -10.12 -1.97
C PRO A 33 15.50 -8.72 -1.78
N THR A 34 14.91 -7.71 -2.43
CA THR A 34 15.41 -6.34 -2.39
C THR A 34 14.54 -5.44 -1.54
N SER A 35 15.14 -4.71 -0.61
CA SER A 35 14.50 -3.63 0.12
C SER A 35 15.25 -2.32 -0.14
N ARG A 36 14.52 -1.22 -0.35
CA ARG A 36 15.11 0.08 -0.68
C ARG A 36 14.24 1.23 -0.19
N ARG A 37 14.84 2.42 -0.10
CA ARG A 37 14.06 3.66 0.08
C ARG A 37 13.18 3.89 -1.16
N PRO A 38 12.02 4.55 -1.01
CA PRO A 38 11.24 4.92 -2.18
C PRO A 38 12.04 5.85 -3.09
N ASP A 39 12.02 5.54 -4.38
CA ASP A 39 12.66 6.31 -5.43
C ASP A 39 11.65 6.54 -6.57
N ARG A 40 12.12 7.22 -7.62
CA ARG A 40 11.31 7.46 -8.81
C ARG A 40 10.90 6.14 -9.49
N ASP A 41 11.78 5.14 -9.47
CA ASP A 41 11.51 3.83 -10.08
C ASP A 41 10.32 3.14 -9.40
N LEU A 42 10.17 3.29 -8.09
CA LEU A 42 8.99 2.78 -7.38
C LEU A 42 7.70 3.32 -7.99
N LEU A 43 7.61 4.63 -8.22
CA LEU A 43 6.41 5.25 -8.83
C LEU A 43 6.15 4.74 -10.24
N GLU A 44 7.20 4.54 -11.03
CA GLU A 44 7.08 3.98 -12.38
C GLU A 44 6.56 2.53 -12.32
N GLN A 45 7.05 1.72 -11.37
CA GLN A 45 6.56 0.36 -11.15
C GLN A 45 5.10 0.31 -10.68
N LEU A 46 4.67 1.25 -9.83
CA LEU A 46 3.30 1.31 -9.35
C LEU A 46 2.29 1.55 -10.49
N ASN A 47 2.69 2.21 -11.56
CA ASN A 47 1.83 2.47 -12.71
C ASN A 47 1.54 1.23 -13.57
N LEU A 48 2.32 0.16 -13.43
CA LEU A 48 2.25 -0.98 -14.35
C LEU A 48 1.13 -1.96 -13.98
N GLN A 49 0.97 -2.27 -12.69
CA GLN A 49 0.06 -3.31 -12.23
C GLN A 49 -0.25 -3.19 -10.74
N LEU A 50 -1.11 -4.07 -10.24
CA LEU A 50 -1.31 -4.25 -8.80
C LEU A 50 0.03 -4.54 -8.12
N GLN A 51 0.35 -3.77 -7.09
CA GLN A 51 1.56 -3.97 -6.29
C GLN A 51 1.19 -4.10 -4.81
N GLN A 52 1.87 -5.02 -4.13
CA GLN A 52 1.85 -5.17 -2.69
C GLN A 52 3.20 -4.75 -2.13
N LEU A 53 3.19 -3.66 -1.37
CA LEU A 53 4.37 -3.11 -0.74
C LEU A 53 4.33 -3.36 0.76
N PHE A 54 5.47 -3.71 1.31
CA PHE A 54 5.71 -3.80 2.75
C PHE A 54 6.67 -2.69 3.14
N ILE A 55 6.31 -1.93 4.19
CA ILE A 55 6.92 -0.65 4.53
C ILE A 55 7.35 -0.70 6.00
N LYS A 56 8.63 -0.47 6.24
CA LYS A 56 9.22 -0.31 7.57
C LYS A 56 9.72 1.11 7.74
N HIS A 57 9.57 1.65 8.95
CA HIS A 57 10.15 2.93 9.34
C HIS A 57 10.94 2.74 10.64
N PRO A 58 12.12 3.37 10.79
CA PRO A 58 12.98 3.21 11.98
C PRO A 58 12.27 3.50 13.32
N SER A 59 11.21 4.30 13.30
CA SER A 59 10.43 4.60 14.51
C SER A 59 9.66 3.41 15.09
N PHE A 60 9.42 2.34 14.32
CA PHE A 60 8.68 1.18 14.81
C PHE A 60 9.33 -0.18 14.49
N ALA A 61 10.25 -0.26 13.54
CA ALA A 61 10.99 -1.48 13.21
C ALA A 61 12.39 -1.13 12.72
N THR A 62 13.40 -1.79 13.28
CA THR A 62 14.82 -1.66 12.90
C THR A 62 15.40 -2.95 12.34
N ASP A 63 14.64 -4.06 12.40
CA ASP A 63 14.97 -5.33 11.79
C ASP A 63 14.73 -5.31 10.27
N ASP A 64 15.44 -6.17 9.54
CA ASP A 64 15.28 -6.34 8.10
C ASP A 64 14.00 -7.10 7.73
N PHE A 65 13.61 -7.05 6.46
CA PHE A 65 12.54 -7.90 5.95
C PHE A 65 13.02 -9.35 5.85
N SER A 66 12.16 -10.28 6.25
CA SER A 66 12.38 -11.72 6.05
C SER A 66 11.71 -12.16 4.76
N PHE A 67 12.39 -13.01 4.00
CA PHE A 67 11.91 -13.51 2.72
C PHE A 67 11.91 -15.05 2.72
N LYS A 68 10.89 -15.63 2.10
CA LYS A 68 10.76 -17.06 1.85
C LYS A 68 10.84 -17.32 0.36
N PRO A 69 11.70 -18.24 -0.11
CA PRO A 69 11.68 -18.62 -1.50
C PRO A 69 10.38 -19.36 -1.83
N HIS A 70 9.84 -19.08 -3.00
CA HIS A 70 8.70 -19.78 -3.56
C HIS A 70 9.05 -20.23 -4.97
N GLU A 71 8.94 -21.53 -5.22
CA GLU A 71 9.18 -22.14 -6.51
C GLU A 71 7.85 -22.58 -7.12
N TYR A 72 7.60 -22.13 -8.35
CA TYR A 72 6.43 -22.50 -9.12
C TYR A 72 6.63 -23.86 -9.80
N SER A 73 5.54 -24.46 -10.26
CA SER A 73 5.57 -25.76 -10.94
C SER A 73 6.37 -25.76 -12.26
N ASP A 74 6.59 -24.59 -12.86
CA ASP A 74 7.39 -24.40 -14.07
C ASP A 74 8.90 -24.23 -13.78
N GLY A 75 9.31 -24.32 -12.51
CA GLY A 75 10.69 -24.15 -12.05
C GLY A 75 11.12 -22.68 -11.90
N SER A 76 10.24 -21.72 -12.18
CA SER A 76 10.51 -20.31 -11.86
C SER A 76 10.45 -20.09 -10.35
N ARG A 77 11.26 -19.16 -9.84
CA ARG A 77 11.38 -18.87 -8.41
C ARG A 77 11.28 -17.39 -8.13
N ILE A 78 10.51 -17.06 -7.09
CA ILE A 78 10.43 -15.72 -6.51
C ILE A 78 10.76 -15.77 -5.02
N PHE A 79 10.93 -14.59 -4.42
CA PHE A 79 11.06 -14.40 -2.99
C PHE A 79 9.83 -13.66 -2.48
N ILE A 80 9.10 -14.29 -1.57
CA ILE A 80 7.90 -13.75 -0.94
C ILE A 80 8.27 -13.19 0.42
N VAL A 81 7.81 -11.98 0.73
CA VAL A 81 8.02 -11.37 2.04
C VAL A 81 7.20 -12.13 3.09
N ASP A 82 7.85 -12.53 4.19
CA ASP A 82 7.14 -13.08 5.33
C ASP A 82 6.38 -11.97 6.07
N GLN A 83 5.11 -11.81 5.71
CA GLN A 83 4.22 -10.77 6.24
C GLN A 83 3.93 -10.89 7.74
N PHE A 84 4.37 -11.94 8.42
CA PHE A 84 4.26 -12.04 9.87
C PHE A 84 5.58 -11.82 10.58
N ALA A 85 6.73 -11.95 9.91
CA ALA A 85 8.03 -11.89 10.57
C ALA A 85 8.44 -10.47 10.98
N GLY A 86 9.14 -10.40 12.12
CA GLY A 86 9.84 -9.21 12.58
C GLY A 86 9.05 -8.34 13.56
N SER A 87 9.51 -7.11 13.73
CA SER A 87 8.93 -6.16 14.71
C SER A 87 7.68 -5.43 14.21
N GLY A 88 7.28 -5.70 12.97
CA GLY A 88 6.11 -5.13 12.32
C GLY A 88 6.42 -4.33 11.06
N HIS A 89 5.39 -4.13 10.25
CA HIS A 89 5.42 -3.32 9.04
C HIS A 89 4.02 -2.80 8.70
N LEU A 90 3.98 -1.75 7.90
CA LEU A 90 2.80 -1.32 7.19
C LEU A 90 2.71 -2.06 5.86
N LYS A 91 1.50 -2.39 5.43
CA LYS A 91 1.20 -2.99 4.13
C LYS A 91 0.47 -1.96 3.28
N MET A 92 0.90 -1.78 2.04
CA MET A 92 0.25 -0.92 1.06
C MET A 92 -0.07 -1.72 -0.19
N LEU A 93 -1.35 -1.84 -0.54
CA LEU A 93 -1.77 -2.34 -1.85
C LEU A 93 -2.07 -1.15 -2.75
N THR A 94 -1.52 -1.15 -3.96
CA THR A 94 -1.78 -0.11 -4.97
C THR A 94 -2.24 -0.76 -6.25
N LEU A 95 -3.36 -0.31 -6.79
CA LEU A 95 -3.87 -0.73 -8.10
C LEU A 95 -3.99 0.52 -8.99
N PRO A 96 -3.19 0.65 -10.06
CA PRO A 96 -3.42 1.67 -11.06
C PRO A 96 -4.72 1.37 -11.82
N LEU A 97 -5.56 2.39 -11.96
CA LEU A 97 -6.79 2.36 -12.74
C LEU A 97 -6.61 3.34 -13.91
N SER A 98 -6.30 2.77 -15.07
CA SER A 98 -6.17 3.54 -16.31
C SER A 98 -7.55 3.86 -16.87
N GLY A 99 -7.82 5.14 -17.11
CA GLY A 99 -8.96 5.62 -17.90
C GLY A 99 -8.49 6.70 -18.87
N SER A 100 -9.39 7.25 -19.69
CA SER A 100 -9.04 8.29 -20.67
C SER A 100 -8.50 9.54 -19.98
N GLY A 101 -7.18 9.74 -20.02
CA GLY A 101 -6.50 10.89 -19.39
C GLY A 101 -5.31 10.45 -18.55
N ASN A 102 -5.48 10.40 -17.23
CA ASN A 102 -4.41 10.14 -16.25
C ASN A 102 -4.66 8.88 -15.41
N THR A 103 -3.59 8.24 -14.93
CA THR A 103 -3.68 7.12 -13.98
C THR A 103 -4.21 7.62 -12.64
N VAL A 104 -5.20 6.91 -12.09
CA VAL A 104 -5.63 7.06 -10.69
C VAL A 104 -5.31 5.78 -9.93
N PHE A 105 -4.98 5.89 -8.66
CA PHE A 105 -4.58 4.77 -7.84
C PHE A 105 -5.67 4.43 -6.84
N ARG A 106 -6.12 3.17 -6.85
CA ARG A 106 -6.81 2.60 -5.70
C ARG A 106 -5.73 2.12 -4.72
N VAL A 107 -5.70 2.70 -3.53
CA VAL A 107 -4.69 2.43 -2.51
C VAL A 107 -5.35 1.87 -1.26
N MET A 108 -4.79 0.84 -0.67
CA MET A 108 -5.18 0.35 0.65
C MET A 108 -3.96 0.36 1.55
N LEU A 109 -4.06 1.03 2.70
CA LEU A 109 -3.06 0.97 3.76
C LEU A 109 -3.58 0.11 4.89
N SER A 110 -2.75 -0.79 5.41
CA SER A 110 -3.11 -1.66 6.53
C SER A 110 -1.92 -2.14 7.34
N TYR A 111 -2.18 -2.71 8.52
CA TYR A 111 -1.20 -3.49 9.28
C TYR A 111 -1.87 -4.71 9.95
N GLN A 112 -1.07 -5.75 10.21
CA GLN A 112 -1.52 -7.02 10.76
C GLN A 112 -1.95 -6.90 12.23
N SER A 113 -2.79 -7.82 12.73
CA SER A 113 -3.13 -7.86 14.16
C SER A 113 -2.01 -8.37 15.07
N PHE A 114 -1.02 -9.06 14.51
CA PHE A 114 0.15 -9.56 15.21
C PHE A 114 1.32 -9.75 14.25
N PHE A 115 2.52 -9.91 14.82
CA PHE A 115 3.76 -10.29 14.14
C PHE A 115 4.47 -11.38 14.96
N VAL A 116 5.48 -12.02 14.38
CA VAL A 116 6.27 -13.11 14.94
C VAL A 116 7.72 -12.64 15.01
N CYS A 117 8.25 -12.49 16.22
CA CYS A 117 9.64 -12.11 16.46
C CYS A 117 10.30 -13.20 17.31
N GLY A 118 11.23 -13.94 16.71
CA GLY A 118 11.67 -15.23 17.27
C GLY A 118 10.49 -16.19 17.40
N ASP A 119 10.28 -16.74 18.60
CA ASP A 119 9.18 -17.68 18.89
C ASP A 119 7.93 -16.99 19.50
N ALA A 120 7.89 -15.65 19.52
CA ALA A 120 6.84 -14.89 20.18
C ALA A 120 5.89 -14.19 19.20
N HIS A 121 4.58 -14.31 19.46
CA HIS A 121 3.56 -13.45 18.86
C HIS A 121 3.54 -12.10 19.56
N ILE A 122 3.82 -11.03 18.81
CA ILE A 122 3.80 -9.66 19.31
C ILE A 122 2.65 -8.86 18.69
N SER A 123 2.07 -7.97 19.48
CA SER A 123 1.08 -7.02 18.98
C SER A 123 1.74 -5.86 18.22
N PRO A 124 1.03 -5.19 17.29
CA PRO A 124 1.51 -3.97 16.64
C PRO A 124 1.91 -2.92 17.68
N SER A 125 3.12 -2.41 17.55
CA SER A 125 3.67 -1.41 18.46
C SER A 125 2.85 -0.11 18.43
N THR A 126 2.89 0.66 19.52
CA THR A 126 2.27 1.99 19.58
C THR A 126 2.82 2.91 18.49
N ALA A 127 4.11 2.80 18.17
CA ALA A 127 4.75 3.57 17.12
C ALA A 127 4.21 3.22 15.73
N LEU A 128 4.02 1.93 15.42
CA LEU A 128 3.39 1.49 14.15
C LEU A 128 1.95 2.03 14.03
N LYS A 129 1.16 1.93 15.10
CA LYS A 129 -0.22 2.46 15.11
C LYS A 129 -0.26 3.99 14.91
N LYS A 130 0.66 4.73 15.52
CA LYS A 130 0.81 6.18 15.34
C LYS A 130 1.22 6.51 13.90
N PHE A 131 2.22 5.81 13.37
CA PHE A 131 2.67 5.98 11.98
C PHE A 131 1.53 5.75 11.00
N TYR A 132 0.82 4.63 11.12
CA TYR A 132 -0.38 4.34 10.32
C TYR A 132 -1.41 5.46 10.39
N SER A 133 -1.74 5.93 11.60
CA SER A 133 -2.73 6.98 11.78
C SER A 133 -2.32 8.29 11.10
N SER A 134 -1.03 8.64 11.17
CA SER A 134 -0.46 9.80 10.48
C SER A 134 -0.57 9.66 8.96
N ALA A 135 -0.08 8.55 8.41
CA ALA A 135 -0.12 8.28 6.98
C ALA A 135 -1.57 8.30 6.44
N VAL A 136 -2.51 7.69 7.17
CA VAL A 136 -3.94 7.74 6.83
C VAL A 136 -4.49 9.15 6.88
N ALA A 137 -4.16 9.95 7.91
CA ALA A 137 -4.62 11.33 8.01
C ALA A 137 -4.10 12.18 6.84
N SER A 138 -2.83 12.00 6.47
CA SER A 138 -2.21 12.63 5.31
C SER A 138 -2.93 12.24 4.02
N ALA A 139 -3.11 10.94 3.77
CA ALA A 139 -3.84 10.44 2.59
C ALA A 139 -5.30 10.91 2.53
N LYS A 140 -5.97 11.11 3.68
CA LYS A 140 -7.34 11.64 3.75
C LYS A 140 -7.44 13.14 3.43
N LYS A 141 -6.36 13.90 3.52
CA LYS A 141 -6.40 15.36 3.28
C LYS A 141 -6.92 15.64 1.86
N GLY A 142 -7.96 16.48 1.76
CA GLY A 142 -8.59 16.81 0.48
C GLY A 142 -9.42 15.70 -0.16
N THR A 143 -9.76 14.65 0.59
CA THR A 143 -10.61 13.56 0.13
C THR A 143 -12.05 13.68 0.65
N LYS A 144 -12.97 12.93 0.06
CA LYS A 144 -14.37 12.77 0.47
C LYS A 144 -14.69 11.28 0.54
N ARG A 145 -15.29 10.84 1.66
CA ARG A 145 -15.74 9.46 1.80
C ARG A 145 -17.02 9.25 1.00
N LEU A 146 -17.03 8.27 0.11
CA LEU A 146 -18.21 7.87 -0.68
C LEU A 146 -18.48 6.39 -0.49
N GLU A 147 -19.76 6.03 -0.44
CA GLU A 147 -20.20 4.63 -0.41
C GLU A 147 -20.22 4.06 -1.83
N LEU A 148 -19.50 2.97 -2.05
CA LEU A 148 -19.41 2.26 -3.33
C LEU A 148 -20.62 1.33 -3.53
N TRP A 149 -21.03 0.67 -2.45
CA TRP A 149 -22.21 -0.19 -2.29
C TRP A 149 -22.50 -0.32 -0.79
N PRO A 150 -23.70 -0.81 -0.40
CA PRO A 150 -24.08 -0.92 1.00
C PRO A 150 -22.98 -1.57 1.86
N GLY A 151 -22.49 -0.82 2.84
CA GLY A 151 -21.46 -1.29 3.79
C GLY A 151 -20.00 -1.20 3.31
N ARG A 152 -19.73 -0.67 2.11
CA ARG A 152 -18.36 -0.42 1.61
C ARG A 152 -18.20 1.03 1.19
N SER A 153 -17.37 1.76 1.93
CA SER A 153 -17.00 3.14 1.60
C SER A 153 -15.50 3.29 1.36
N MET A 154 -15.14 4.24 0.51
CA MET A 154 -13.76 4.56 0.18
C MET A 154 -13.55 6.08 0.17
N TRP A 155 -12.33 6.54 0.43
CA TRP A 155 -11.97 7.95 0.36
C TRP A 155 -11.54 8.33 -1.05
N PHE A 156 -12.21 9.30 -1.66
CA PHE A 156 -11.90 9.78 -3.01
C PHE A 156 -11.32 11.18 -2.94
N GLU A 157 -10.21 11.42 -3.62
CA GLU A 157 -9.70 12.78 -3.80
C GLU A 157 -10.78 13.69 -4.43
N GLN A 158 -11.05 14.84 -3.79
CA GLN A 158 -12.11 15.74 -4.26
C GLN A 158 -11.83 16.32 -5.64
N VAL A 159 -10.55 16.55 -5.97
CA VAL A 159 -10.13 17.04 -7.28
C VAL A 159 -10.52 16.03 -8.36
N LEU A 160 -10.27 14.74 -8.14
CA LEU A 160 -10.66 13.68 -9.06
C LEU A 160 -12.17 13.61 -9.26
N LEU A 161 -12.96 13.72 -8.19
CA LEU A 161 -14.41 13.72 -8.29
C LEU A 161 -14.96 14.89 -9.12
N LYS A 162 -14.28 16.04 -9.10
CA LYS A 162 -14.67 17.22 -9.87
C LYS A 162 -14.22 17.15 -11.32
N SER A 163 -13.00 16.67 -11.58
CA SER A 163 -12.41 16.64 -12.93
C SER A 163 -12.77 15.39 -13.74
N ARG A 164 -13.17 14.30 -13.08
CA ARG A 164 -13.42 13.00 -13.71
C ARG A 164 -14.71 12.36 -13.23
N ALA A 165 -15.80 12.65 -13.95
CA ALA A 165 -17.12 12.07 -13.67
C ALA A 165 -17.16 10.53 -13.79
N ASP A 166 -16.20 9.92 -14.48
CA ASP A 166 -16.08 8.46 -14.67
C ASP A 166 -15.37 7.74 -13.51
N VAL A 167 -14.58 8.45 -12.70
CA VAL A 167 -13.66 7.83 -11.72
C VAL A 167 -14.37 6.87 -10.77
N PHE A 168 -15.55 7.25 -10.30
CA PHE A 168 -16.35 6.43 -9.40
C PHE A 168 -16.81 5.12 -10.08
N LYS A 169 -17.21 5.18 -11.35
CA LYS A 169 -17.61 4.00 -12.13
C LYS A 169 -16.41 3.09 -12.39
N THR A 170 -15.26 3.65 -12.74
CA THR A 170 -14.00 2.93 -12.94
C THR A 170 -13.59 2.18 -11.68
N VAL A 171 -13.65 2.84 -10.51
CA VAL A 171 -13.35 2.20 -9.22
C VAL A 171 -14.34 1.08 -8.93
N ARG A 172 -15.65 1.26 -9.12
CA ARG A 172 -16.62 0.17 -8.95
C ARG A 172 -16.36 -1.01 -9.89
N ALA A 173 -16.00 -0.75 -11.15
CA ALA A 173 -15.71 -1.80 -12.12
C ALA A 173 -14.47 -2.63 -11.73
N SER A 174 -13.48 -2.00 -11.09
CA SER A 174 -12.25 -2.67 -10.64
C SER A 174 -12.46 -3.75 -9.57
N PHE A 175 -13.64 -3.78 -8.92
CA PHE A 175 -14.02 -4.81 -7.94
C PHE A 175 -14.80 -5.98 -8.52
N ARG A 176 -15.25 -5.88 -9.77
CA ARG A 176 -15.94 -6.98 -10.46
C ARG A 176 -14.97 -7.95 -11.13
N ARG A 177 -13.72 -7.52 -11.31
CA ARG A 177 -12.64 -8.26 -11.97
C ARG A 177 -11.66 -8.90 -10.99
N SER A 178 -11.89 -8.71 -9.69
CA SER A 178 -11.10 -9.26 -8.58
C SER A 178 -11.81 -10.43 -7.94
#